data_AF-A0A7S1CV21-F1
#
_entry.id   AF-A0A7S1CV21-F1
#
_cell.length_a   1.000
_cell.length_b   1.000
_cell.length_c   1.000
_cell.angle_alpha   90.00
_cell.angle_beta   90.00
_cell.angle_gamma   90.00
#
_symmetry.space_group_name_H-M   'P 1'
#
loop_
_entity.id
_entity.type
_entity.pdbx_description
1 polymer ?
#
loop_
_entity_poly.entity_id
_entity_poly.type
_entity_poly.pdbx_seq_one_letter_code
_entity_poly.pdbx_strand_id
1 'polypeptide(L)'
;MSSTNRILEQTFHFTLDETNQSYNEDGQPYTFLKSLAEELVSENNGSKEALRLEQSTLERAIMCRLLEGAGSVSNKTPWPVQYLIGCHRRSMDLYSKVQSDPTLSDAEKNDAVEALALSRQLSVSYVGFMLQMSMFPQPEQAEIRGGGQIVDSYLVQSGDPYSGVFGSLIPEEVRNSTKVEVIHPEFLPDYVSRFEDENIGDLIEQIGGCLINVMSKISILGDFSSALSALMNIMANK
;
A
#
# COMPACT_ATOMS: atom_id res chain seq x y z
N MET A 1 -23.45 5.81 10.13
CA MET A 1 -21.99 5.66 9.95
C MET A 1 -21.50 6.88 9.22
N SER A 2 -20.41 7.51 9.68
CA SER A 2 -19.79 8.64 8.97
C SER A 2 -19.29 8.17 7.60
N SER A 3 -19.49 8.99 6.56
CA SER A 3 -18.96 8.76 5.20
C SER A 3 -17.44 8.50 5.25
N THR A 4 -16.73 9.25 6.10
CA THR A 4 -15.29 9.14 6.31
C THR A 4 -14.85 7.76 6.80
N ASN A 5 -15.56 7.17 7.77
CA ASN A 5 -15.25 5.83 8.28
C ASN A 5 -15.25 4.80 7.14
N ARG A 6 -16.31 4.83 6.32
CA ARG A 6 -16.46 3.89 5.20
C ARG A 6 -15.35 4.07 4.15
N ILE A 7 -14.96 5.32 3.87
CA ILE A 7 -13.90 5.63 2.91
C ILE A 7 -12.54 5.15 3.41
N LEU A 8 -12.26 5.29 4.70
CA LEU A 8 -11.06 4.74 5.33
C LEU A 8 -11.06 3.20 5.28
N GLU A 9 -12.17 2.55 5.64
CA GLU A 9 -12.31 1.09 5.51
C GLU A 9 -12.10 0.62 4.06
N GLN A 10 -12.62 1.35 3.06
CA GLN A 10 -12.40 1.06 1.64
C GLN A 10 -10.96 1.27 1.19
N THR A 11 -10.27 2.27 1.75
CA THR A 11 -8.86 2.55 1.41
C THR A 11 -7.95 1.45 1.96
N PHE A 12 -8.20 1.00 3.19
CA PHE A 12 -7.31 0.08 3.89
C PHE A 12 -7.78 -1.37 3.95
N HIS A 13 -9.02 -1.68 3.54
CA HIS A 13 -9.58 -3.03 3.59
C HIS A 13 -9.48 -3.68 4.99
N PHE A 14 -9.64 -2.89 6.04
CA PHE A 14 -9.81 -3.37 7.41
C PHE A 14 -10.98 -2.67 8.08
N THR A 15 -11.47 -3.25 9.17
CA THR A 15 -12.55 -2.68 9.99
C THR A 15 -12.28 -2.91 11.47
N LEU A 16 -12.83 -2.03 12.31
CA LEU A 16 -12.84 -2.16 13.77
C LEU A 16 -14.15 -2.75 14.29
N ASP A 17 -15.12 -3.01 13.42
CA ASP A 17 -16.41 -3.60 13.79
C ASP A 17 -16.51 -5.04 13.28
N GLU A 18 -16.47 -6.01 14.19
CA GLU A 18 -16.60 -7.44 13.87
C GLU A 18 -17.91 -7.77 13.13
N THR A 19 -18.96 -6.95 13.35
CA THR A 19 -20.26 -7.15 12.70
C THR A 19 -20.30 -6.64 11.26
N ASN A 20 -19.31 -5.84 10.87
CA ASN A 20 -19.20 -5.29 9.52
C ASN A 20 -18.57 -6.32 8.56
N GLN A 21 -19.43 -7.10 7.88
CA GLN A 21 -19.03 -8.03 6.82
C GLN A 21 -18.82 -7.31 5.48
N SER A 22 -17.94 -6.29 5.47
CA SER A 22 -17.56 -5.61 4.24
C SER A 22 -16.55 -6.45 3.45
N TYR A 23 -16.65 -6.38 2.13
CA TYR A 23 -15.76 -7.06 1.20
C TYR A 23 -15.10 -6.04 0.28
N ASN A 24 -13.86 -6.32 -0.12
CA ASN A 24 -13.16 -5.51 -1.11
C ASN A 24 -13.65 -5.81 -2.54
N GLU A 25 -13.14 -5.06 -3.51
CA GLU A 25 -13.47 -5.21 -4.93
C GLU A 25 -13.11 -6.61 -5.47
N ASP A 26 -12.15 -7.30 -4.84
CA ASP A 26 -11.74 -8.67 -5.15
C ASP A 26 -12.60 -9.74 -4.44
N GLY A 27 -13.66 -9.34 -3.73
CA GLY A 27 -14.57 -10.23 -3.00
C GLY A 27 -13.97 -10.84 -1.72
N GLN A 28 -12.90 -10.27 -1.18
CA GLN A 28 -12.28 -10.70 0.08
C GLN A 28 -12.82 -9.88 1.26
N PRO A 29 -13.07 -10.52 2.42
CA PRO A 29 -13.54 -9.80 3.59
C PRO A 29 -12.48 -8.82 4.10
N TYR A 30 -12.93 -7.69 4.66
CA TYR A 30 -12.05 -6.76 5.36
C TYR A 30 -11.42 -7.42 6.58
N THR A 31 -10.17 -7.06 6.85
CA THR A 31 -9.45 -7.58 8.03
C THR A 31 -10.04 -6.94 9.29
N PHE A 32 -10.51 -7.75 10.23
CA PHE A 32 -10.97 -7.24 11.52
C PHE A 32 -9.77 -7.06 12.47
N LEU A 33 -9.53 -5.81 12.90
CA LEU A 33 -8.43 -5.47 13.82
C LEU A 33 -8.90 -5.64 15.28
N LYS A 34 -9.01 -6.90 15.70
CA LYS A 34 -9.59 -7.25 17.00
C LYS A 34 -8.87 -6.59 18.17
N SER A 35 -7.54 -6.64 18.18
CA SER A 35 -6.74 -6.13 19.31
C SER A 35 -6.94 -4.62 19.51
N LEU A 36 -6.93 -3.86 18.41
CA LEU A 36 -7.18 -2.42 18.45
C LEU A 36 -8.64 -2.10 18.80
N ALA A 37 -9.60 -2.88 18.31
CA ALA A 37 -11.00 -2.69 18.65
C ALA A 37 -11.24 -2.86 20.17
N GLU A 38 -10.63 -3.88 20.80
CA GLU A 38 -10.69 -4.10 22.25
C GLU A 38 -10.03 -2.95 23.03
N GLU A 39 -8.88 -2.46 22.56
CA GLU A 39 -8.17 -1.33 23.15
C GLU A 39 -9.00 -0.04 23.13
N LEU A 40 -9.56 0.33 21.96
CA LEU A 40 -10.35 1.55 21.79
C LEU A 40 -11.65 1.52 22.61
N VAL A 41 -12.29 0.37 22.70
CA VAL A 41 -13.48 0.17 23.54
C VAL A 41 -13.12 0.34 25.02
N SER A 42 -11.97 -0.19 25.45
CA SER A 42 -11.48 -0.01 26.82
C SER A 42 -11.19 1.45 27.15
N GLU A 43 -10.52 2.19 26.26
CA GLU A 43 -10.21 3.62 26.44
C GLU A 43 -11.46 4.50 26.52
N ASN A 44 -12.53 4.09 25.84
CA ASN A 44 -13.78 4.86 25.73
C ASN A 44 -14.91 4.31 26.63
N ASN A 45 -14.57 3.70 27.76
CA ASN A 45 -15.53 3.21 28.77
C ASN A 45 -16.60 2.26 28.19
N GLY A 46 -16.25 1.42 27.21
CA GLY A 46 -17.18 0.49 26.58
C GLY A 46 -18.01 1.07 25.43
N SER A 47 -17.76 2.32 25.01
CA SER A 47 -18.54 2.94 23.92
C SER A 47 -18.24 2.29 22.57
N LYS A 48 -19.29 1.84 21.88
CA LYS A 48 -19.20 1.34 20.50
C LYS A 48 -18.85 2.43 19.48
N GLU A 49 -19.00 3.70 19.83
CA GLU A 49 -18.59 4.80 18.94
C GLU A 49 -17.07 4.84 18.74
N ALA A 50 -16.31 4.25 19.67
CA ALA A 50 -14.85 4.10 19.56
C ALA A 50 -14.41 3.13 18.44
N LEU A 51 -15.33 2.36 17.88
CA LEU A 51 -15.06 1.44 16.77
C LEU A 51 -15.12 2.14 15.40
N ARG A 52 -15.17 3.47 15.36
CA ARG A 52 -15.10 4.25 14.12
C ARG A 52 -13.65 4.53 13.79
N LEU A 53 -13.28 4.26 12.54
CA LEU A 53 -12.06 4.74 11.93
C LEU A 53 -12.18 6.22 11.64
N GLU A 54 -11.36 6.98 12.35
CA GLU A 54 -11.21 8.42 12.22
C GLU A 54 -9.72 8.76 12.10
N GLN A 55 -9.42 9.98 11.66
CA GLN A 55 -8.05 10.46 11.45
C GLN A 55 -7.15 10.23 12.68
N SER A 56 -7.68 10.43 13.89
CA SER A 56 -6.97 10.24 15.17
C SER A 56 -6.60 8.78 15.48
N THR A 57 -7.36 7.83 14.93
CA THR A 57 -7.16 6.38 15.15
C THR A 57 -6.47 5.70 13.97
N LEU A 58 -6.40 6.36 12.82
CA LEU A 58 -5.97 5.78 11.56
C LEU A 58 -4.53 5.27 11.64
N GLU A 59 -3.63 6.06 12.23
CA GLU A 59 -2.23 5.68 12.37
C GLU A 59 -2.07 4.41 13.22
N ARG A 60 -2.74 4.35 14.37
CA ARG A 60 -2.78 3.15 15.24
C ARG A 60 -3.34 1.93 14.49
N ALA A 61 -4.38 2.12 13.67
CA ALA A 61 -4.98 1.08 12.86
C ALA A 61 -4.03 0.53 11.79
N ILE A 62 -3.29 1.41 11.11
CA ILE A 62 -2.26 1.01 10.15
C ILE A 62 -1.16 0.22 10.87
N MET A 63 -0.63 0.73 11.99
CA MET A 63 0.39 0.03 12.78
C MET A 63 -0.09 -1.36 13.21
N CYS A 64 -1.30 -1.47 13.77
CA CYS A 64 -1.90 -2.73 14.16
C CYS A 64 -2.00 -3.70 12.97
N ARG A 65 -2.49 -3.22 11.81
CA ARG A 65 -2.60 -4.03 10.60
C ARG A 65 -1.26 -4.53 10.09
N LEU A 66 -0.21 -3.71 10.17
CA LEU A 66 1.15 -4.07 9.75
C LEU A 66 1.80 -5.08 10.72
N LEU A 67 1.51 -4.97 12.02
CA LEU A 67 1.99 -5.90 13.05
C LEU A 67 1.28 -7.27 12.98
N GLU A 68 -0.05 -7.27 12.87
CA GLU A 68 -0.86 -8.51 12.82
C GLU A 68 -0.74 -9.24 11.47
N GLY A 69 -0.46 -8.50 10.40
CA GLY A 69 -0.49 -8.98 9.02
C GLY A 69 0.60 -9.96 8.61
N ALA A 70 1.73 -9.99 9.31
CA ALA A 70 2.89 -10.79 8.91
C ALA A 70 2.71 -12.31 9.12
N GLY A 71 1.78 -12.72 10.00
CA GLY A 71 1.61 -14.13 10.39
C GLY A 71 0.62 -14.94 9.55
N SER A 72 -0.25 -14.29 8.77
CA SER A 72 -1.29 -14.96 7.98
C SER A 72 -1.00 -14.84 6.48
N VAL A 73 0.02 -15.57 6.02
CA VAL A 73 0.24 -15.83 4.59
C VAL A 73 -0.84 -16.78 4.09
N SER A 74 -2.09 -16.29 4.01
CA SER A 74 -3.04 -16.87 3.08
C SER A 74 -2.63 -16.41 1.69
N ASN A 75 -2.79 -17.26 0.68
CA ASN A 75 -2.34 -17.08 -0.73
C ASN A 75 -2.91 -15.85 -1.47
N LYS A 76 -3.49 -14.88 -0.76
CA LYS A 76 -4.12 -13.68 -1.32
C LYS A 76 -3.82 -12.39 -0.56
N THR A 77 -3.02 -12.42 0.51
CA THR A 77 -2.68 -11.20 1.25
C THR A 77 -1.40 -10.60 0.68
N PRO A 78 -1.41 -9.37 0.16
CA PRO A 78 -0.19 -8.72 -0.32
C PRO A 78 0.81 -8.54 0.82
N TRP A 79 2.11 -8.55 0.49
CA TRP A 79 3.16 -8.18 1.44
C TRP A 79 2.92 -6.77 1.99
N PRO A 80 3.41 -6.42 3.19
CA PRO A 80 3.06 -5.16 3.83
C PRO A 80 3.38 -3.90 2.99
N VAL A 81 4.52 -3.86 2.31
CA VAL A 81 4.87 -2.76 1.38
C VAL A 81 3.89 -2.72 0.20
N GLN A 82 3.60 -3.88 -0.41
CA GLN A 82 2.61 -3.97 -1.50
C GLN A 82 1.22 -3.53 -1.04
N TYR A 83 0.81 -3.92 0.16
CA TYR A 83 -0.44 -3.51 0.77
C TYR A 83 -0.54 -1.98 0.87
N LEU A 84 0.51 -1.31 1.36
CA LEU A 84 0.57 0.15 1.48
C LEU A 84 0.59 0.85 0.12
N ILE A 85 1.29 0.30 -0.88
CA ILE A 85 1.21 0.79 -2.28
C ILE A 85 -0.24 0.70 -2.78
N GLY A 86 -0.92 -0.41 -2.50
CA GLY A 86 -2.34 -0.57 -2.81
C GLY A 86 -3.23 0.45 -2.08
N CYS A 87 -2.96 0.75 -0.81
CA CYS A 87 -3.68 1.77 -0.05
C CYS A 87 -3.50 3.16 -0.66
N HIS A 88 -2.27 3.51 -1.04
CA HIS A 88 -1.98 4.76 -1.74
C HIS A 88 -2.80 4.87 -3.05
N ARG A 89 -2.73 3.84 -3.91
CA ARG A 89 -3.52 3.82 -5.15
C ARG A 89 -5.02 3.97 -4.89
N ARG A 90 -5.58 3.17 -3.97
CA ARG A 90 -7.01 3.23 -3.62
C ARG A 90 -7.41 4.61 -3.10
N SER A 91 -6.54 5.28 -2.35
CA SER A 91 -6.82 6.64 -1.87
C SER A 91 -6.97 7.64 -3.03
N MET A 92 -6.13 7.49 -4.07
CA MET A 92 -6.19 8.32 -5.29
C MET A 92 -7.44 8.01 -6.12
N ASP A 93 -7.78 6.74 -6.28
CA ASP A 93 -8.97 6.31 -7.01
C ASP A 93 -10.26 6.75 -6.30
N LEU A 94 -10.29 6.72 -4.97
CA LEU A 94 -11.43 7.16 -4.17
C LEU A 94 -11.60 8.68 -4.18
N TYR A 95 -10.52 9.46 -4.31
CA TYR A 95 -10.61 10.92 -4.36
C TYR A 95 -11.55 11.41 -5.46
N SER A 96 -11.37 10.89 -6.67
CA SER A 96 -12.21 11.25 -7.82
C SER A 96 -13.65 10.75 -7.66
N LYS A 97 -13.85 9.55 -7.09
CA LYS A 97 -15.19 9.02 -6.75
C LYS A 97 -15.92 9.93 -5.76
N VAL A 98 -15.28 10.32 -4.66
CA VAL A 98 -15.85 11.21 -3.61
C VAL A 98 -16.24 12.57 -4.18
N GLN A 99 -15.36 13.19 -4.98
CA GLN A 99 -15.64 14.48 -5.60
C GLN A 99 -16.89 14.44 -6.49
N SER A 100 -17.03 13.35 -7.26
CA SER A 100 -18.14 13.15 -8.19
C SER A 100 -19.44 12.63 -7.55
N ASP A 101 -19.42 12.24 -6.26
CA ASP A 101 -20.58 11.64 -5.61
C ASP A 101 -21.66 12.70 -5.33
N PRO A 102 -22.87 12.59 -5.91
CA PRO A 102 -23.96 13.55 -5.69
C PRO A 102 -24.66 13.35 -4.33
N THR A 103 -24.39 12.25 -3.63
CA THR A 103 -25.06 11.91 -2.36
C THR A 103 -24.39 12.53 -1.13
N LEU A 104 -23.13 12.95 -1.27
CA LEU A 104 -22.36 13.59 -0.21
C LEU A 104 -22.54 15.11 -0.25
N SER A 105 -22.75 15.71 0.93
CA SER A 105 -22.68 17.16 1.09
C SER A 105 -21.24 17.67 0.92
N ASP A 106 -21.07 18.97 0.66
CA ASP A 106 -19.74 19.57 0.50
C ASP A 106 -18.86 19.41 1.75
N ALA A 107 -19.47 19.46 2.94
CA ALA A 107 -18.77 19.21 4.19
C ALA A 107 -18.26 17.76 4.28
N GLU A 108 -19.11 16.78 3.97
CA GLU A 108 -18.72 15.37 3.97
C GLU A 108 -17.65 15.06 2.91
N LYS A 109 -17.69 15.74 1.76
CA LYS A 109 -16.66 15.64 0.73
C LYS A 109 -15.32 16.18 1.22
N ASN A 110 -15.31 17.33 1.88
CA ASN A 110 -14.08 17.92 2.42
C ASN A 110 -13.47 17.00 3.49
N ASP A 111 -14.27 16.52 4.44
CA ASP A 111 -13.81 15.61 5.49
C ASP A 111 -13.23 14.31 4.90
N ALA A 112 -13.89 13.76 3.87
CA ALA A 112 -13.42 12.58 3.15
C ALA A 112 -12.11 12.84 2.39
N VAL A 113 -11.99 13.98 1.72
CA VAL A 113 -10.79 14.38 0.99
C VAL A 113 -9.60 14.54 1.93
N GLU A 114 -9.79 15.16 3.08
CA GLU A 114 -8.75 15.29 4.10
C GLU A 114 -8.31 13.92 4.63
N ALA A 115 -9.27 13.02 4.89
CA ALA A 115 -8.97 11.66 5.31
C ALA A 115 -8.20 10.86 4.24
N LEU A 116 -8.54 11.04 2.96
CA LEU A 116 -7.82 10.41 1.83
C LEU A 116 -6.41 10.99 1.67
N ALA A 117 -6.23 12.30 1.82
CA ALA A 117 -4.92 12.94 1.79
C ALA A 117 -4.01 12.43 2.91
N LEU A 118 -4.54 12.32 4.14
CA LEU A 118 -3.83 11.72 5.27
C LEU A 118 -3.49 10.24 4.98
N SER A 119 -4.43 9.49 4.43
CA SER A 119 -4.23 8.08 4.07
C SER A 119 -3.09 7.90 3.08
N ARG A 120 -3.00 8.79 2.09
CA ARG A 120 -1.92 8.83 1.10
C ARG A 120 -0.57 9.08 1.76
N GLN A 121 -0.48 10.13 2.59
CA GLN A 121 0.73 10.51 3.30
C GLN A 121 1.22 9.41 4.25
N LEU A 122 0.32 8.80 5.02
CA LEU A 122 0.66 7.70 5.92
C LEU A 122 1.13 6.48 5.12
N SER A 123 0.43 6.11 4.04
CA SER A 123 0.83 4.97 3.20
C SER A 123 2.26 5.12 2.68
N VAL A 124 2.59 6.30 2.15
CA VAL A 124 3.96 6.61 1.69
C VAL A 124 4.98 6.58 2.85
N SER A 125 4.65 7.21 3.97
CA SER A 125 5.55 7.27 5.13
C SER A 125 5.87 5.87 5.66
N TYR A 126 4.86 5.02 5.81
CA TYR A 126 5.04 3.65 6.28
C TYR A 126 5.81 2.79 5.27
N VAL A 127 5.67 3.01 3.96
CA VAL A 127 6.55 2.33 2.97
C VAL A 127 8.00 2.69 3.21
N GLY A 128 8.32 3.97 3.37
CA GLY A 128 9.71 4.40 3.62
C GLY A 128 10.26 3.83 4.93
N PHE A 129 9.51 3.92 6.03
CA PHE A 129 9.91 3.33 7.32
C PHE A 129 10.14 1.82 7.24
N MET A 130 9.34 1.09 6.45
CA MET A 130 9.52 -0.34 6.26
C MET A 130 10.76 -0.69 5.44
N LEU A 131 11.07 0.12 4.42
CA LEU A 131 12.21 -0.12 3.53
C LEU A 131 13.54 0.37 4.10
N GLN A 132 13.53 1.41 4.95
CA GLN A 132 14.74 2.03 5.49
C GLN A 132 15.04 1.60 6.93
N MET A 133 14.02 1.35 7.76
CA MET A 133 14.19 1.15 9.21
C MET A 133 13.74 -0.22 9.72
N SER A 134 13.20 -1.09 8.85
CA SER A 134 12.72 -2.43 9.22
C SER A 134 11.78 -2.44 10.44
N MET A 135 10.95 -1.39 10.60
CA MET A 135 10.11 -1.20 11.80
C MET A 135 8.99 -2.24 11.97
N PHE A 136 8.57 -2.89 10.88
CA PHE A 136 7.45 -3.84 10.89
C PHE A 136 7.89 -5.19 10.35
N PRO A 137 7.36 -6.31 10.89
CA PRO A 137 7.71 -7.65 10.44
C PRO A 137 7.31 -7.84 8.97
N GLN A 138 8.22 -8.43 8.20
CA GLN A 138 7.98 -8.81 6.81
C GLN A 138 8.36 -10.27 6.59
N PRO A 139 7.73 -10.96 5.62
CA PRO A 139 8.26 -12.24 5.16
C PRO A 139 9.71 -12.07 4.69
N GLU A 140 10.57 -13.05 4.96
CA GLU A 140 12.01 -13.01 4.61
C GLU A 140 12.23 -12.65 3.13
N GLN A 141 11.37 -13.16 2.23
CA GLN A 141 11.43 -12.87 0.80
C GLN A 141 11.14 -11.41 0.48
N ALA A 142 10.24 -10.76 1.23
CA ALA A 142 9.94 -9.34 1.09
C ALA A 142 11.09 -8.47 1.61
N GLU A 143 11.72 -8.88 2.72
CA GLU A 143 12.92 -8.22 3.26
C GLU A 143 14.10 -8.29 2.28
N ILE A 144 14.38 -9.48 1.72
CA ILE A 144 15.41 -9.65 0.69
C ILE A 144 15.11 -8.81 -0.54
N ARG A 145 13.83 -8.68 -0.92
CA ARG A 145 13.42 -7.89 -2.08
C ARG A 145 13.60 -6.39 -1.84
N GLY A 146 13.39 -5.91 -0.62
CA GLY A 146 13.59 -4.52 -0.21
C GLY A 146 12.89 -3.53 -1.16
N GLY A 147 13.60 -2.48 -1.57
CA GLY A 147 13.11 -1.48 -2.54
C GLY A 147 12.72 -2.06 -3.92
N GLY A 148 13.14 -3.28 -4.24
CA GLY A 148 12.69 -4.00 -5.44
C GLY A 148 11.18 -4.23 -5.48
N GLN A 149 10.50 -4.20 -4.33
CA GLN A 149 9.04 -4.28 -4.25
C GLN A 149 8.36 -3.09 -4.96
N ILE A 150 8.99 -1.90 -5.01
CA ILE A 150 8.45 -0.76 -5.75
C ILE A 150 8.60 -0.97 -7.26
N VAL A 151 9.76 -1.49 -7.69
CA VAL A 151 10.04 -1.82 -9.10
C VAL A 151 9.02 -2.82 -9.63
N ASP A 152 8.71 -3.83 -8.82
CA ASP A 152 7.70 -4.85 -9.09
C ASP A 152 6.34 -4.24 -9.44
N SER A 153 5.89 -3.25 -8.67
CA SER A 153 4.63 -2.55 -8.92
C SER A 153 4.64 -1.72 -10.20
N TYR A 154 5.79 -1.12 -10.59
CA TYR A 154 5.95 -0.40 -11.85
C TYR A 154 5.94 -1.31 -13.08
N LEU A 155 6.52 -2.51 -12.97
CA LEU A 155 6.53 -3.48 -14.05
C LEU A 155 5.11 -4.00 -14.33
N VAL A 156 4.32 -4.27 -13.28
CA VAL A 156 2.92 -4.67 -13.43
C VAL A 156 2.09 -3.54 -14.07
N GLN A 157 2.32 -2.28 -13.70
CA GLN A 157 1.64 -1.12 -14.29
C GLN A 157 1.88 -1.02 -15.80
N SER A 158 3.06 -1.39 -16.28
CA SER A 158 3.44 -1.31 -17.70
C SER A 158 2.85 -2.42 -18.57
N GLY A 159 2.00 -3.29 -18.01
CA GLY A 159 1.30 -4.32 -18.75
C GLY A 159 2.16 -5.55 -19.03
N ASP A 160 3.19 -5.80 -18.21
CA ASP A 160 3.93 -7.05 -18.22
C ASP A 160 3.31 -8.06 -17.24
N PRO A 161 2.36 -8.92 -17.68
CA PRO A 161 1.80 -9.99 -16.85
C PRO A 161 2.85 -11.07 -16.54
N TYR A 162 3.98 -11.06 -17.25
CA TYR A 162 5.14 -11.88 -17.02
C TYR A 162 6.28 -11.01 -16.52
N SER A 163 6.08 -10.25 -15.43
CA SER A 163 7.20 -9.70 -14.67
C SER A 163 8.04 -10.85 -14.10
N GLY A 164 8.72 -11.59 -14.97
CA GLY A 164 9.65 -12.68 -14.77
C GLY A 164 10.92 -12.18 -14.12
N VAL A 165 10.85 -11.06 -13.40
CA VAL A 165 11.87 -10.59 -12.47
C VAL A 165 11.42 -10.69 -11.01
N PHE A 166 10.12 -10.91 -10.75
CA PHE A 166 9.70 -11.84 -9.68
C PHE A 166 10.29 -13.26 -9.91
N GLY A 167 10.72 -13.52 -11.15
CA GLY A 167 11.23 -14.75 -11.78
C GLY A 167 12.34 -15.53 -11.10
N SER A 168 13.35 -14.83 -10.61
CA SER A 168 14.68 -15.46 -10.45
C SER A 168 15.23 -15.41 -9.04
N LEU A 169 14.65 -14.60 -8.15
CA LEU A 169 15.13 -14.43 -6.77
C LEU A 169 14.15 -14.95 -5.72
N ILE A 170 12.91 -15.24 -6.11
CA ILE A 170 11.86 -15.69 -5.23
C ILE A 170 11.32 -17.02 -5.78
N PRO A 171 11.18 -18.07 -4.95
CA PRO A 171 10.62 -19.36 -5.37
C PRO A 171 9.29 -19.20 -6.10
N GLU A 172 9.06 -20.00 -7.14
CA GLU A 172 7.86 -19.93 -7.99
C GLU A 172 6.55 -20.07 -7.17
N GLU A 173 6.60 -20.87 -6.11
CA GLU A 173 5.51 -21.05 -5.14
C GLU A 173 5.12 -19.74 -4.45
N VAL A 174 6.11 -18.93 -4.07
CA VAL A 174 5.89 -17.63 -3.43
C VAL A 174 5.37 -16.63 -4.46
N ARG A 175 5.91 -16.65 -5.69
CA ARG A 175 5.44 -15.78 -6.79
C ARG A 175 3.95 -15.98 -7.08
N ASN A 176 3.50 -17.23 -7.14
CA ASN A 176 2.11 -17.55 -7.44
C ASN A 176 1.16 -17.24 -6.26
N SER A 177 1.71 -16.94 -5.08
CA SER A 177 0.95 -16.66 -3.85
C SER A 177 0.94 -15.19 -3.42
N THR A 178 1.86 -14.38 -3.93
CA THR A 178 2.00 -12.97 -3.54
C THR A 178 1.29 -12.05 -4.51
N LYS A 179 0.31 -11.29 -4.01
CA LYS A 179 -0.35 -10.23 -4.77
C LYS A 179 0.57 -9.02 -4.87
N VAL A 180 0.86 -8.59 -6.11
CA VAL A 180 1.59 -7.36 -6.42
C VAL A 180 0.57 -6.29 -6.74
N GLU A 181 0.64 -5.16 -6.04
CA GLU A 181 -0.25 -4.04 -6.27
C GLU A 181 0.29 -3.15 -7.39
N VAL A 182 -0.60 -2.63 -8.21
CA VAL A 182 -0.27 -1.62 -9.23
C VAL A 182 0.04 -0.32 -8.53
N ILE A 183 1.18 0.29 -8.88
CA ILE A 183 1.56 1.60 -8.34
C ILE A 183 0.82 2.73 -9.07
N HIS A 184 0.39 3.74 -8.31
CA HIS A 184 -0.17 4.96 -8.88
C HIS A 184 0.96 5.91 -9.32
N PRO A 185 0.86 6.65 -10.45
CA PRO A 185 1.91 7.55 -10.92
C PRO A 185 2.42 8.56 -9.88
N GLU A 186 1.51 9.10 -9.05
CA GLU A 186 1.82 10.06 -8.00
C GLU A 186 2.55 9.47 -6.78
N PHE A 187 2.72 8.15 -6.69
CA PHE A 187 3.37 7.52 -5.54
C PHE A 187 4.81 8.00 -5.35
N LEU A 188 5.61 8.01 -6.41
CA LEU A 188 7.01 8.39 -6.31
C LEU A 188 7.21 9.90 -6.08
N PRO A 189 6.47 10.81 -6.74
CA PRO A 189 6.44 12.22 -6.33
C PRO A 189 6.12 12.41 -4.85
N ASP A 190 5.07 11.74 -4.33
CA ASP A 190 4.70 11.81 -2.91
C ASP A 190 5.82 11.25 -2.01
N TYR A 191 6.45 10.15 -2.42
CA TYR A 191 7.58 9.55 -1.71
C TYR A 191 8.78 10.49 -1.63
N VAL A 192 9.18 11.06 -2.76
CA VAL A 192 10.33 11.96 -2.84
C VAL A 192 10.05 13.23 -2.03
N SER A 193 8.86 13.81 -2.14
CA SER A 193 8.49 14.97 -1.34
C SER A 193 8.48 14.67 0.17
N ARG A 194 8.07 13.46 0.57
CA ARG A 194 8.02 13.09 1.99
C ARG A 194 9.40 12.90 2.60
N PHE A 195 10.34 12.32 1.86
CA PHE A 195 11.64 11.90 2.39
C PHE A 195 12.79 12.82 1.95
N GLU A 196 12.51 14.00 1.38
CA GLU A 196 13.52 14.92 0.83
C GLU A 196 14.67 15.19 1.82
N ASP A 197 14.35 15.32 3.09
CA ASP A 197 15.30 15.58 4.18
C ASP A 197 15.94 14.30 4.79
N GLU A 198 15.49 13.10 4.40
CA GLU A 198 15.78 11.81 5.06
C GLU A 198 16.69 10.87 4.20
N ASN A 199 17.53 11.44 3.34
CA ASN A 199 18.47 10.71 2.45
C ASN A 199 17.80 9.65 1.56
N ILE A 200 16.94 10.10 0.64
CA ILE A 200 16.29 9.26 -0.40
C ILE A 200 17.28 8.49 -1.29
N GLY A 201 18.54 8.94 -1.37
CA GLY A 201 19.56 8.40 -2.26
C GLY A 201 19.68 6.88 -2.18
N ASP A 202 19.71 6.33 -0.96
CA ASP A 202 19.90 4.89 -0.74
C ASP A 202 18.74 4.06 -1.33
N LEU A 203 17.49 4.54 -1.22
CA LEU A 203 16.35 3.82 -1.79
C LEU A 203 16.35 3.91 -3.31
N ILE A 204 16.60 5.10 -3.87
CA ILE A 204 16.64 5.27 -5.34
C ILE A 204 17.77 4.45 -5.95
N GLU A 205 18.92 4.34 -5.28
CA GLU A 205 20.00 3.44 -5.68
C GLU A 205 19.59 1.97 -5.62
N GLN A 206 18.88 1.53 -4.57
CA GLN A 206 18.34 0.17 -4.49
C GLN A 206 17.34 -0.13 -5.61
N ILE A 207 16.41 0.79 -5.87
CA ILE A 207 15.42 0.70 -6.96
C ILE A 207 16.15 0.64 -8.31
N GLY A 208 17.11 1.54 -8.54
CA GLY A 208 17.92 1.59 -9.75
C GLY A 208 18.74 0.32 -9.98
N GLY A 209 19.39 -0.20 -8.92
CA GLY A 209 20.12 -1.46 -8.95
C GLY A 209 19.21 -2.65 -9.27
N CYS A 210 18.00 -2.67 -8.73
CA CYS A 210 16.98 -3.67 -9.05
C CYS A 210 16.58 -3.60 -10.53
N LEU A 211 16.34 -2.41 -11.08
CA LEU A 211 16.02 -2.23 -12.50
C LEU A 211 17.17 -2.61 -13.43
N ILE A 212 18.42 -2.29 -13.07
CA ILE A 212 19.58 -2.71 -13.86
C ILE A 212 19.67 -4.24 -13.88
N ASN A 213 19.46 -4.89 -12.74
CA ASN A 213 19.44 -6.35 -12.65
C ASN A 213 18.29 -6.95 -13.48
N VAL A 214 17.09 -6.33 -13.45
CA VAL A 214 15.97 -6.68 -14.34
C VAL A 214 16.40 -6.63 -15.80
N MET A 215 16.90 -5.48 -16.25
CA MET A 215 17.28 -5.27 -17.65
C MET A 215 18.39 -6.21 -18.11
N SER A 216 19.34 -6.55 -17.23
CA SER A 216 20.43 -7.48 -17.54
C SER A 216 19.98 -8.91 -17.85
N LYS A 217 18.77 -9.28 -17.41
CA LYS A 217 18.18 -10.62 -17.61
C LYS A 217 17.22 -10.68 -18.80
N ILE A 218 16.86 -9.53 -19.39
CA ILE A 218 16.02 -9.49 -20.58
C ILE A 218 16.89 -9.93 -21.76
N SER A 219 16.39 -10.87 -22.56
CA SER A 219 17.04 -11.29 -23.80
C SER A 219 17.27 -10.08 -24.72
N ILE A 220 18.31 -10.12 -25.55
CA ILE A 220 18.58 -9.06 -26.53
C ILE A 220 17.39 -8.86 -27.50
N LEU A 221 16.57 -9.90 -27.69
CA LEU A 221 15.34 -9.86 -28.49
C LEU A 221 14.06 -9.67 -27.65
N GLY A 222 14.20 -9.48 -26.34
CA GLY A 222 13.10 -9.30 -25.41
C GLY A 222 12.52 -7.89 -25.46
N ASP A 223 11.33 -7.73 -24.87
CA ASP A 223 10.68 -6.43 -24.74
C ASP A 223 11.26 -5.66 -23.54
N PHE A 224 11.88 -4.50 -23.82
CA PHE A 224 12.43 -3.61 -22.80
C PHE A 224 11.46 -2.48 -22.41
N SER A 225 10.30 -2.37 -23.06
CA SER A 225 9.38 -1.22 -22.93
C SER A 225 8.97 -0.97 -21.48
N SER A 226 8.63 -2.03 -20.75
CA SER A 226 8.21 -1.93 -19.34
C SER A 226 9.34 -1.50 -18.40
N ALA A 227 10.53 -2.06 -18.58
CA ALA A 227 11.69 -1.69 -17.76
C ALA A 227 12.16 -0.26 -18.05
N LEU A 228 12.13 0.16 -19.31
CA LEU A 228 12.45 1.54 -19.71
C LEU A 228 11.39 2.53 -19.21
N SER A 229 10.10 2.18 -19.29
CA SER A 229 9.01 3.00 -18.73
C SER A 229 9.18 3.19 -17.22
N ALA A 230 9.44 2.12 -16.49
CA ALA A 230 9.73 2.18 -15.05
C ALA A 230 10.95 3.07 -14.77
N LEU A 231 12.05 2.89 -15.51
CA LEU A 231 13.25 3.71 -15.37
C LEU A 231 12.98 5.19 -15.66
N MET A 232 12.24 5.50 -16.72
CA MET A 232 11.88 6.89 -17.07
C MET A 232 11.05 7.53 -15.95
N ASN A 233 10.07 6.81 -15.40
CA ASN A 233 9.28 7.31 -14.27
C ASN A 233 10.14 7.56 -13.04
N ILE A 234 11.12 6.69 -12.75
CA ILE A 234 12.02 6.88 -11.60
C ILE A 234 12.97 8.06 -11.82
N MET A 235 13.54 8.17 -13.03
CA MET A 235 14.46 9.26 -13.39
C MET A 235 13.77 10.63 -13.47
N ALA A 236 12.49 10.67 -13.82
CA ALA A 236 11.71 11.90 -13.86
C ALA A 236 11.43 12.50 -12.48
N ASN A 237 11.58 11.70 -11.41
CA ASN A 237 11.32 12.08 -10.03
C ASN A 237 12.58 12.10 -9.16
N LYS A 238 13.77 12.18 -9.80
CA LYS A 238 15.06 12.28 -9.13
C LYS A 238 15.42 13.73 -8.80
#